data_AF-A0A4Y9T3Z2-F1
#
_entry.id   AF-A0A4Y9T3Z2-F1
#
_cell.length_a   1.000
_cell.length_b   1.000
_cell.length_c   1.000
_cell.angle_alpha   90.00
_cell.angle_beta   90.00
_cell.angle_gamma   90.00
#
_symmetry.space_group_name_H-M   'P 1'
#
loop_
_entity.id
_entity.type
_entity.pdbx_description
1 polymer ?
#
loop_
_entity_poly.entity_id
_entity_poly.type
_entity_poly.pdbx_seq_one_letter_code
_entity_poly.pdbx_strand_id
1 'polypeptide(L)'
;MNKRYYVLALIPALILAVGLPFANAQGDHRMIDKVADKVIAHYQGASCEQLMAKKMQPPSPEEAQKKEKLVNLLHKDPAARTEFLNRVAGPIANKMFECGMIP
;
A
#
# COMPACT_ATOMS: atom_id res chain seq x y z
N MET A 1 65.69 6.25 -4.58
CA MET A 1 66.11 5.23 -3.59
C MET A 1 64.96 4.94 -2.66
N ASN A 2 64.34 3.76 -2.54
CA ASN A 2 64.01 2.66 -3.45
C ASN A 2 63.09 1.75 -2.61
N LYS A 3 61.86 1.54 -3.06
CA LYS A 3 61.32 0.18 -3.27
C LYS A 3 61.39 -0.79 -2.07
N ARG A 4 60.61 -0.59 -0.99
CA ARG A 4 60.47 -1.63 0.08
C ARG A 4 59.11 -1.82 0.77
N TYR A 5 58.04 -1.12 0.41
CA TYR A 5 56.73 -1.33 1.11
C TYR A 5 55.60 -1.83 0.20
N TYR A 6 55.96 -2.51 -0.90
CA TYR A 6 55.02 -3.23 -1.78
C TYR A 6 54.60 -4.62 -1.27
N VAL A 7 54.73 -4.88 0.03
CA VAL A 7 54.34 -6.17 0.62
C VAL A 7 53.53 -5.90 1.88
N LEU A 8 52.25 -5.57 1.70
CA LEU A 8 51.19 -5.97 2.62
C LEU A 8 49.83 -5.88 1.90
N ALA A 9 49.67 -6.70 0.86
CA ALA A 9 48.35 -7.11 0.42
C ALA A 9 47.86 -8.16 1.42
N LEU A 10 46.75 -7.90 2.12
CA LEU A 10 45.73 -8.86 2.59
C LEU A 10 44.62 -8.13 3.40
N ILE A 11 43.55 -7.81 2.66
CA ILE A 11 42.10 -7.62 2.96
C ILE A 11 41.63 -8.29 4.29
N PRO A 12 40.69 -7.71 5.10
CA PRO A 12 39.32 -7.49 4.63
C PRO A 12 38.53 -6.25 5.06
N ALA A 13 37.65 -5.89 4.12
CA ALA A 13 36.44 -5.09 4.22
C ALA A 13 35.66 -5.32 5.53
N LEU A 14 35.45 -4.24 6.29
CA LEU A 14 34.60 -4.24 7.47
C LEU A 14 33.44 -3.25 7.28
N ILE A 15 32.34 -3.79 6.73
CA ILE A 15 30.95 -3.57 7.13
C ILE A 15 30.45 -2.10 7.19
N LEU A 16 30.03 -1.59 6.03
CA LEU A 16 28.93 -0.62 5.92
C LEU A 16 27.61 -1.42 5.93
N ALA A 17 27.07 -1.72 7.10
CA ALA A 17 25.75 -2.35 7.25
C ALA A 17 25.01 -1.77 8.45
N VAL A 18 24.57 -0.51 8.35
CA VAL A 18 23.55 0.05 9.24
C VAL A 18 22.52 0.75 8.37
N GLY A 19 21.36 0.11 8.18
CA GLY A 19 20.16 0.77 7.66
C GLY A 19 19.79 0.51 6.20
N LEU A 20 19.77 -0.75 5.73
CA LEU A 20 18.89 -1.10 4.62
C LEU A 20 17.57 -1.61 5.20
N PRO A 21 16.41 -0.99 4.91
CA PRO A 21 15.14 -1.52 5.33
C PRO A 21 14.94 -2.87 4.62
N PHE A 22 14.60 -3.89 5.39
CA PHE A 22 14.31 -5.23 4.90
C PHE A 22 13.15 -5.18 3.90
N ALA A 23 13.47 -5.08 2.61
CA ALA A 23 12.51 -5.20 1.52
C ALA A 23 12.27 -6.69 1.21
N ASN A 24 11.56 -7.39 2.08
CA ASN A 24 11.15 -8.77 1.84
C ASN A 24 9.65 -8.94 2.17
N ALA A 25 8.77 -8.50 1.27
CA ALA A 25 7.34 -8.80 1.36
C ALA A 25 6.62 -8.73 -0.02
N GLN A 26 7.23 -9.12 -1.13
CA GLN A 26 6.61 -8.90 -2.47
C GLN A 26 5.50 -9.90 -2.87
N GLY A 27 5.20 -10.92 -2.04
CA GLY A 27 4.28 -12.02 -2.39
C GLY A 27 2.78 -11.64 -2.36
N ASP A 28 2.32 -11.03 -1.27
CA ASP A 28 0.89 -10.77 -1.03
C ASP A 28 0.41 -9.39 -1.50
N HIS A 29 1.33 -8.44 -1.69
CA HIS A 29 1.03 -7.05 -2.07
C HIS A 29 0.36 -6.95 -3.44
N ARG A 30 0.75 -7.81 -4.40
CA ARG A 30 0.22 -7.75 -5.79
C ARG A 30 -1.29 -7.98 -5.88
N MET A 31 -1.88 -8.72 -4.94
CA MET A 31 -3.34 -8.92 -4.91
C MET A 31 -4.05 -7.72 -4.29
N ILE A 32 -3.45 -7.12 -3.28
CA ILE A 32 -3.96 -5.91 -2.61
C ILE A 32 -3.95 -4.72 -3.57
N ASP A 33 -2.94 -4.60 -4.41
CA ASP A 33 -2.86 -3.56 -5.45
C ASP A 33 -4.05 -3.61 -6.41
N LYS A 34 -4.40 -4.81 -6.90
CA LYS A 34 -5.55 -4.99 -7.80
C LYS A 34 -6.87 -4.63 -7.10
N VAL A 35 -6.99 -4.94 -5.81
CA VAL A 35 -8.16 -4.55 -5.02
C VAL A 35 -8.21 -3.03 -4.89
N ALA A 36 -7.09 -2.39 -4.56
CA ALA A 36 -6.98 -0.94 -4.47
C ALA A 36 -7.41 -0.26 -5.78
N ASP A 37 -6.87 -0.69 -6.92
CA ASP A 37 -7.20 -0.15 -8.23
C ASP A 37 -8.69 -0.30 -8.55
N LYS A 38 -9.29 -1.45 -8.20
CA LYS A 38 -10.73 -1.67 -8.40
C LYS A 38 -11.58 -0.76 -7.52
N VAL A 39 -11.18 -0.51 -6.28
CA VAL A 39 -11.89 0.40 -5.39
C VAL A 39 -11.79 1.83 -5.93
N ILE A 40 -10.60 2.26 -6.35
CA ILE A 40 -10.40 3.59 -6.94
C ILE A 40 -11.26 3.76 -8.20
N ALA A 41 -11.22 2.79 -9.12
CA ALA A 41 -12.03 2.83 -10.33
C ALA A 41 -13.54 2.89 -10.05
N HIS A 42 -14.02 2.19 -9.02
CA HIS A 42 -15.42 2.25 -8.61
C HIS A 42 -15.83 3.66 -8.16
N TYR A 43 -15.01 4.31 -7.32
CA TYR A 43 -15.33 5.67 -6.85
C TYR A 43 -15.21 6.70 -7.97
N GLN A 44 -14.14 6.64 -8.76
CA GLN A 44 -13.91 7.62 -9.83
C GLN A 44 -14.92 7.49 -10.98
N GLY A 45 -15.33 6.27 -11.32
CA GLY A 45 -16.28 5.99 -12.40
C GLY A 45 -17.75 6.18 -12.03
N ALA A 46 -18.09 6.28 -10.74
CA ALA A 46 -19.46 6.49 -10.29
C ALA A 46 -19.84 7.98 -10.24
N SER A 47 -21.12 8.26 -10.51
CA SER A 47 -21.72 9.58 -10.27
C SER A 47 -21.87 9.87 -8.77
N CYS A 48 -21.97 11.15 -8.41
CA CYS A 48 -22.11 11.55 -7.01
C CYS A 48 -23.42 11.04 -6.39
N GLU A 49 -24.51 11.02 -7.16
CA GLU A 49 -25.81 10.49 -6.75
C GLU A 49 -25.73 8.99 -6.48
N GLN A 50 -25.04 8.23 -7.34
CA GLN A 50 -24.83 6.79 -7.14
C GLN A 50 -24.00 6.51 -5.89
N LEU A 51 -22.93 7.27 -5.65
CA LEU A 51 -22.09 7.10 -4.47
C LEU A 51 -22.84 7.45 -3.18
N MET A 52 -23.63 8.52 -3.20
CA MET A 52 -24.50 8.89 -2.07
C MET A 52 -25.56 7.82 -1.79
N ALA A 53 -26.26 7.35 -2.83
CA ALA A 53 -27.24 6.28 -2.68
C ALA A 53 -26.60 5.00 -2.11
N LYS A 54 -25.41 4.64 -2.60
CA LYS A 54 -24.65 3.48 -2.13
C LYS A 54 -24.17 3.65 -0.68
N LYS A 55 -23.78 4.86 -0.26
CA LYS A 55 -23.35 5.17 1.13
C LYS A 55 -24.49 4.96 2.13
N MET A 56 -25.72 5.26 1.74
CA MET A 56 -26.92 5.12 2.60
C MET A 56 -27.42 3.68 2.70
N GLN A 57 -27.04 2.82 1.76
CA GLN A 57 -27.45 1.43 1.74
C GLN A 57 -26.46 0.55 2.51
N PRO A 58 -26.96 -0.41 3.32
CA PRO A 58 -26.08 -1.42 3.88
C PRO A 58 -25.42 -2.22 2.75
N PRO A 59 -24.15 -2.63 2.92
CA PRO A 59 -23.48 -3.48 1.93
C PRO A 59 -24.25 -4.79 1.77
N SER A 60 -24.18 -5.38 0.58
CA SER A 60 -24.71 -6.74 0.39
C SER A 60 -23.95 -7.73 1.29
N PRO A 61 -24.54 -8.90 1.63
CA PRO A 61 -23.83 -9.93 2.41
C PRO A 61 -22.48 -10.32 1.80
N GLU A 62 -22.39 -10.35 0.48
CA GLU A 62 -21.15 -10.64 -0.25
C GLU A 62 -20.13 -9.51 -0.12
N GLU A 63 -20.55 -8.25 -0.25
CA GLU A 63 -19.69 -7.08 -0.05
C GLU A 63 -19.17 -7.00 1.38
N ALA A 64 -20.03 -7.29 2.37
CA ALA A 64 -19.66 -7.33 3.78
C ALA A 64 -18.58 -8.39 4.04
N GLN A 65 -18.74 -9.61 3.53
CA GLN A 65 -17.73 -10.68 3.66
C GLN A 65 -16.40 -10.31 2.99
N LYS A 66 -16.43 -9.67 1.81
CA LYS A 66 -15.23 -9.22 1.12
C LYS A 66 -14.49 -8.14 1.93
N LYS A 67 -15.22 -7.17 2.49
CA LYS A 67 -14.67 -6.14 3.36
C LYS A 67 -14.01 -6.74 4.60
N GLU A 68 -14.69 -7.69 5.26
CA GLU A 68 -14.15 -8.34 6.45
C GLU A 68 -12.86 -9.11 6.17
N LYS A 69 -12.80 -9.88 5.07
CA LYS A 69 -11.59 -10.58 4.63
C LYS A 69 -10.44 -9.62 4.38
N LEU A 70 -10.70 -8.51 3.69
CA LEU A 70 -9.68 -7.49 3.43
C LEU A 70 -9.19 -6.85 4.73
N VAL A 71 -10.10 -6.45 5.62
CA VAL A 71 -9.74 -5.87 6.92
C VAL A 71 -8.88 -6.83 7.74
N ASN A 72 -9.26 -8.11 7.79
CA ASN A 72 -8.50 -9.13 8.51
C ASN A 72 -7.10 -9.35 7.92
N LEU A 73 -6.94 -9.24 6.60
CA LEU A 73 -5.64 -9.32 5.95
C LEU A 73 -4.79 -8.08 6.29
N LEU A 74 -5.34 -6.87 6.14
CA LEU A 74 -4.61 -5.64 6.44
C LEU A 74 -4.28 -5.52 7.94
N HIS A 75 -5.08 -6.11 8.82
CA HIS A 75 -4.73 -6.22 10.25
C HIS A 75 -3.48 -7.06 10.50
N LYS A 76 -3.28 -8.14 9.73
CA LYS A 76 -2.14 -9.05 9.86
C LYS A 76 -0.85 -8.50 9.23
N ASP A 77 -0.97 -7.64 8.21
CA ASP A 77 0.17 -7.02 7.52
C ASP A 77 0.11 -5.48 7.59
N PRO A 78 0.84 -4.85 8.53
CA PRO A 78 0.92 -3.40 8.65
C PRO A 78 1.54 -2.68 7.44
N ALA A 79 2.47 -3.33 6.72
CA ALA A 79 3.10 -2.75 5.55
C ALA A 79 2.08 -2.68 4.39
N ALA A 80 1.39 -3.79 4.13
CA ALA A 80 0.32 -3.85 3.13
C ALA A 80 -0.83 -2.88 3.46
N ARG A 81 -1.19 -2.73 4.75
CA ARG A 81 -2.17 -1.73 5.20
C ARG A 81 -1.76 -0.32 4.83
N THR A 82 -0.50 0.02 5.11
CA THR A 82 0.02 1.37 4.85
C THR A 82 0.02 1.66 3.36
N GLU A 83 0.50 0.72 2.54
CA GLU A 83 0.49 0.85 1.08
C GLU A 83 -0.93 0.98 0.52
N PHE A 84 -1.85 0.08 0.93
CA PHE A 84 -3.24 0.12 0.51
C PHE A 84 -3.90 1.46 0.84
N LEU A 85 -3.79 1.92 2.09
CA LEU A 85 -4.40 3.18 2.54
C LEU A 85 -3.81 4.38 1.79
N ASN A 86 -2.48 4.45 1.64
CA ASN A 86 -1.83 5.53 0.90
C ASN A 86 -2.31 5.61 -0.55
N ARG A 87 -2.59 4.47 -1.18
CA ARG A 87 -3.06 4.39 -2.57
C ARG A 87 -4.53 4.78 -2.71
N VAL A 88 -5.41 4.33 -1.81
CA VAL A 88 -6.87 4.51 -1.97
C VAL A 88 -7.41 5.79 -1.32
N ALA A 89 -6.83 6.23 -0.20
CA ALA A 89 -7.41 7.28 0.63
C ALA A 89 -7.50 8.62 -0.12
N GLY A 90 -6.41 9.06 -0.76
CA GLY A 90 -6.38 10.33 -1.49
C GLY A 90 -7.41 10.40 -2.63
N PRO A 91 -7.39 9.47 -3.60
CA PRO A 91 -8.34 9.49 -4.73
C PRO A 91 -9.81 9.39 -4.28
N ILE A 92 -10.11 8.55 -3.29
CA ILE A 92 -11.48 8.37 -2.79
C ILE A 92 -11.93 9.61 -2.01
N ALA A 93 -11.09 10.13 -1.12
CA ALA A 93 -11.41 11.32 -0.35
C ALA A 93 -11.66 12.52 -1.28
N ASN A 94 -10.82 12.74 -2.29
CA ASN A 94 -11.04 13.79 -3.27
C ASN A 94 -12.39 13.64 -3.98
N LYS A 95 -12.72 12.43 -4.47
CA LYS A 95 -14.02 12.17 -5.09
C LYS A 95 -15.19 12.40 -4.12
N MET A 96 -15.03 11.99 -2.86
CA MET A 96 -16.05 12.20 -1.83
C MET A 96 -16.21 13.68 -1.48
N PHE A 97 -15.13 14.46 -1.48
CA PHE A 97 -15.14 15.91 -1.26
C PHE A 97 -15.84 16.63 -2.42
N GLU A 98 -15.48 16.31 -3.67
CA GLU A 98 -16.16 16.85 -4.87
C GLU A 98 -17.66 16.58 -4.87
N CYS A 99 -18.08 15.43 -4.33
CA CYS A 99 -19.48 15.05 -4.20
C CYS A 99 -20.15 15.53 -2.90
N GLY A 100 -19.50 16.35 -2.07
CA GLY A 100 -20.06 16.89 -0.83
C GLY A 100 -20.32 15.85 0.27
N MET A 101 -19.66 14.68 0.21
CA MET A 101 -19.81 13.59 1.17
C MET A 101 -18.90 13.70 2.40
N ILE A 102 -17.83 14.49 2.31
CA ILE A 102 -16.90 14.85 3.39
C ILE A 102 -16.56 16.35 3.28
N PRO A 103 -16.35 17.05 4.41
CA PRO A 103 -16.00 18.47 4.42
C PRO A 103 -14.56 18.75 3.99
#